data_AF-R7TZR2-F1
#
_entry.id   AF-R7TZR2-F1
#
_cell.length_a   1.000
_cell.length_b   1.000
_cell.length_c   1.000
_cell.angle_alpha   90.00
_cell.angle_beta   90.00
_cell.angle_gamma   90.00
#
_symmetry.space_group_name_H-M   'P 1'
#
loop_
_entity.id
_entity.type
_entity.pdbx_description
1 polymer ?
#
loop_
_entity_poly.entity_id
_entity_poly.type
_entity_poly.pdbx_seq_one_letter_code
_entity_poly.pdbx_strand_id
1 'polypeptide(L)'
;MKWFEGDTASAVQTAKAKQTVFLVYITGDDEMSKSMDATWSDETVSKACEDNGWVSLQLKANSEACAQFSAIYPVVCVPCVFFIGSNGMPIEITPGSQEPQQLISIFNKVARV
;
A
#
# COMPACT_ATOMS: atom_id res chain seq x y z
N MET A 1 -4.51 1.83 -11.21
CA MET A 1 -3.84 0.88 -10.29
C MET A 1 -4.47 -0.51 -10.39
N LYS A 2 -3.68 -1.59 -10.35
CA LYS A 2 -4.19 -2.96 -10.20
C LYS A 2 -4.07 -3.39 -8.73
N TRP A 3 -5.17 -3.38 -7.99
CA TRP A 3 -5.21 -3.88 -6.62
C TRP A 3 -5.34 -5.40 -6.61
N PHE A 4 -4.72 -6.05 -5.64
CA PHE A 4 -4.79 -7.49 -5.44
C PHE A 4 -6.21 -7.87 -4.98
N GLU A 5 -6.90 -8.67 -5.78
CA GLU A 5 -8.27 -9.12 -5.52
C GLU A 5 -8.29 -10.40 -4.67
N GLY A 6 -7.82 -10.32 -3.42
CA GLY A 6 -7.80 -11.44 -2.48
C GLY A 6 -7.68 -10.99 -1.03
N ASP A 7 -7.59 -11.96 -0.12
CA ASP A 7 -7.42 -11.66 1.30
C ASP A 7 -5.98 -11.18 1.64
N THR A 8 -5.84 -10.53 2.79
CA THR A 8 -4.56 -10.01 3.28
C THR A 8 -3.49 -11.11 3.36
N ALA A 9 -3.87 -12.32 3.79
CA ALA A 9 -2.92 -13.43 3.96
C ALA A 9 -2.35 -13.92 2.62
N SER A 10 -3.18 -14.01 1.59
CA SER A 10 -2.83 -14.41 0.24
C SER A 10 -1.98 -13.35 -0.45
N ALA A 11 -2.28 -12.07 -0.22
CA ALA A 11 -1.49 -10.96 -0.74
C ALA A 11 -0.08 -10.96 -0.13
N VAL A 12 0.03 -11.13 1.20
CA VAL A 12 1.31 -11.27 1.91
C VAL A 12 2.11 -12.47 1.39
N GLN A 13 1.46 -13.62 1.25
CA GLN A 13 2.12 -14.83 0.71
C GLN A 13 2.61 -14.61 -0.72
N THR A 14 1.82 -13.95 -1.56
CA THR A 14 2.20 -13.63 -2.94
C THR A 14 3.41 -12.70 -2.99
N ALA A 15 3.41 -11.64 -2.16
CA ALA A 15 4.54 -10.70 -2.09
C ALA A 15 5.83 -11.39 -1.61
N LYS A 16 5.70 -12.24 -0.59
CA LYS A 16 6.80 -13.04 -0.07
C LYS A 16 7.34 -14.04 -1.11
N ALA A 17 6.47 -14.73 -1.83
CA ALA A 17 6.84 -15.68 -2.88
C ALA A 17 7.54 -14.99 -4.07
N LYS A 18 7.08 -13.78 -4.44
CA LYS A 18 7.70 -12.95 -5.47
C LYS A 18 8.96 -12.21 -5.01
N GLN A 19 9.29 -12.28 -3.72
CA GLN A 19 10.35 -11.48 -3.07
C GLN A 19 10.28 -9.98 -3.42
N THR A 20 9.06 -9.45 -3.47
CA THR A 20 8.80 -8.07 -3.88
C THR A 20 8.22 -7.27 -2.72
N VAL A 21 8.16 -5.94 -2.88
CA VAL A 21 7.53 -5.07 -1.88
C VAL A 21 6.02 -5.32 -1.86
N PHE A 22 5.50 -5.46 -0.65
CA PHE A 22 4.09 -5.54 -0.38
C PHE A 22 3.57 -4.15 0.01
N LEU A 23 2.78 -3.55 -0.87
CA LEU A 23 2.17 -2.25 -0.67
C LEU A 23 0.76 -2.44 -0.13
N VAL A 24 0.45 -1.87 1.02
CA VAL A 24 -0.89 -1.88 1.61
C VAL A 24 -1.39 -0.47 1.76
N TYR A 25 -2.46 -0.14 1.05
CA TYR A 25 -3.14 1.15 1.16
C TYR A 25 -4.41 0.99 1.98
N ILE A 26 -4.50 1.74 3.07
CA ILE A 26 -5.67 1.76 3.94
C ILE A 26 -6.42 3.05 3.66
N THR A 27 -7.66 2.90 3.19
CA THR A 27 -8.58 3.99 2.85
C THR A 27 -9.75 4.04 3.83
N GLY A 28 -10.28 5.24 4.05
CA GLY A 28 -11.47 5.51 4.85
C GLY A 28 -12.50 6.31 4.08
N ASP A 29 -13.51 6.82 4.80
CA ASP A 29 -14.60 7.61 4.20
C ASP A 29 -14.34 9.13 4.23
N ASP A 30 -13.13 9.55 4.63
CA ASP A 30 -12.75 10.95 4.77
C ASP A 30 -12.27 11.60 3.46
N GLU A 31 -12.22 12.93 3.44
CA GLU A 31 -11.79 13.69 2.27
C GLU A 31 -10.33 13.40 1.88
N MET A 32 -9.50 13.09 2.88
CA MET A 32 -8.10 12.76 2.68
C MET A 32 -7.95 11.43 1.91
N SER A 33 -8.76 10.42 2.24
CA SER A 33 -8.80 9.16 1.48
C SER A 33 -9.23 9.37 0.03
N LYS A 34 -10.23 10.23 -0.21
CA LYS A 34 -10.65 10.58 -1.58
C LYS A 34 -9.53 11.25 -2.38
N SER A 35 -8.77 12.14 -1.75
CA SER A 35 -7.59 12.77 -2.34
C SER A 35 -6.52 11.73 -2.67
N MET A 36 -6.27 10.78 -1.76
CA MET A 36 -5.31 9.70 -2.00
C MET A 36 -5.76 8.74 -3.12
N ASP A 37 -7.06 8.44 -3.21
CA ASP A 37 -7.64 7.64 -4.31
C ASP A 37 -7.43 8.30 -5.68
N ALA A 38 -7.50 9.63 -5.74
CA ALA A 38 -7.15 10.37 -6.95
C ALA A 38 -5.67 10.20 -7.31
N THR A 39 -4.77 10.23 -6.32
CA THR A 39 -3.34 9.97 -6.52
C THR A 39 -3.06 8.57 -7.08
N TRP A 40 -3.78 7.55 -6.60
CA TRP A 40 -3.64 6.18 -7.12
C TRP A 40 -4.16 6.01 -8.56
N SER A 41 -5.00 6.94 -9.02
CA SER A 41 -5.52 6.98 -10.39
C SER A 41 -4.52 7.59 -11.38
N ASP A 42 -3.44 8.20 -10.88
CA ASP A 42 -2.35 8.71 -11.73
C ASP A 42 -1.64 7.55 -12.45
N GLU A 43 -1.44 7.71 -13.76
CA GLU A 43 -0.81 6.70 -14.61
C GLU A 43 0.65 6.46 -14.20
N THR A 44 1.35 7.48 -13.73
CA THR A 44 2.75 7.40 -13.29
C THR A 44 2.87 6.50 -12.06
N VAL A 45 1.98 6.67 -11.09
CA VAL A 45 1.92 5.86 -9.86
C VAL A 45 1.58 4.42 -10.20
N SER A 46 0.57 4.22 -11.04
CA SER A 46 0.14 2.89 -11.47
C SER A 46 1.27 2.16 -12.21
N LYS A 47 1.92 2.84 -13.15
CA LYS A 47 3.02 2.28 -13.94
C LYS A 47 4.23 1.96 -13.08
N ALA A 48 4.59 2.82 -12.14
CA ALA A 48 5.71 2.56 -11.24
C ALA A 48 5.48 1.29 -10.38
N CYS A 49 4.25 1.05 -9.91
CA CYS A 49 3.95 -0.20 -9.19
C CYS A 49 4.05 -1.44 -10.09
N GLU A 50 3.56 -1.34 -11.32
CA GLU A 50 3.62 -2.42 -12.30
C GLU A 50 5.06 -2.73 -12.73
N ASP A 51 5.86 -1.72 -13.02
CA ASP A 51 7.26 -1.84 -13.43
C ASP A 51 8.12 -2.48 -12.34
N ASN A 52 7.82 -2.20 -11.06
CA ASN A 52 8.50 -2.84 -9.93
C ASN A 52 7.91 -4.23 -9.58
N GLY A 53 6.80 -4.64 -10.18
CA GLY A 53 6.15 -5.93 -9.92
C GLY A 53 5.66 -6.09 -8.47
N TRP A 54 5.29 -4.99 -7.82
CA TRP A 54 4.84 -4.99 -6.43
C TRP A 54 3.46 -5.62 -6.28
N VAL A 55 3.18 -6.12 -5.08
CA VAL A 55 1.84 -6.58 -4.72
C VAL A 55 1.16 -5.47 -3.95
N SER A 56 0.15 -4.86 -4.56
CA SER A 56 -0.62 -3.76 -3.97
C SER A 56 -1.97 -4.23 -3.46
N LEU A 57 -2.27 -4.05 -2.18
CA LEU A 57 -3.55 -4.38 -1.56
C LEU A 57 -4.23 -3.11 -1.05
N GLN A 58 -5.52 -2.95 -1.35
CA GLN A 58 -6.34 -1.89 -0.80
C GLN A 58 -7.25 -2.45 0.29
N LEU A 59 -7.23 -1.83 1.46
CA LEU A 59 -8.04 -2.19 2.62
C LEU A 59 -8.91 -1.01 3.04
N LYS A 60 -10.17 -1.28 3.39
CA LYS A 60 -11.02 -0.28 4.03
C LYS A 60 -10.79 -0.33 5.54
N ALA A 61 -10.62 0.83 6.18
CA ALA A 61 -10.37 0.92 7.62
C ALA A 61 -11.40 0.15 8.46
N ASN A 62 -12.67 0.15 8.05
CA ASN A 62 -13.78 -0.53 8.73
C ASN A 62 -14.00 -2.00 8.28
N SER A 63 -13.07 -2.60 7.54
CA SER A 63 -13.17 -3.99 7.07
C SER A 63 -12.49 -4.98 8.02
N GLU A 64 -12.97 -6.21 8.04
CA GLU A 64 -12.35 -7.31 8.79
C GLU A 64 -10.88 -7.54 8.36
N ALA A 65 -10.59 -7.42 7.06
CA ALA A 65 -9.23 -7.53 6.52
C ALA A 65 -8.28 -6.46 7.09
N CYS A 66 -8.78 -5.24 7.33
CA CYS A 66 -8.01 -4.19 8.00
C CYS A 66 -7.78 -4.51 9.48
N ALA A 67 -8.76 -5.09 10.18
CA ALA A 67 -8.59 -5.53 11.57
C ALA A 67 -7.55 -6.65 11.70
N GLN A 68 -7.54 -7.60 10.75
CA GLN A 68 -6.51 -8.65 10.68
C GLN A 68 -5.12 -8.07 10.39
N PHE A 69 -5.04 -7.09 9.47
CA PHE A 69 -3.79 -6.40 9.17
C PHE A 69 -3.27 -5.59 10.37
N SER A 70 -4.16 -4.85 11.04
CA SER A 70 -3.81 -3.97 12.16
C SER A 70 -3.34 -4.72 13.41
N ALA A 71 -3.69 -6.00 13.55
CA ALA A 71 -3.16 -6.88 14.59
C ALA A 71 -1.65 -7.13 14.45
N ILE A 72 -1.10 -6.98 13.23
CA ILE A 72 0.33 -7.17 12.94
C ILE A 72 1.03 -5.81 12.74
N TYR A 73 0.38 -4.90 12.01
CA TYR A 73 0.89 -3.56 11.71
C TYR A 73 -0.07 -2.50 12.25
N PRO A 74 0.20 -1.92 13.44
CA PRO A 74 -0.73 -0.98 14.07
C PRO A 74 -1.08 0.21 13.16
N VAL A 75 -2.36 0.30 12.80
CA VAL A 75 -2.91 1.37 11.96
C VAL A 75 -3.37 2.51 12.86
N VAL A 76 -2.64 3.62 12.84
CA VAL A 76 -2.88 4.77 13.73
C VAL A 76 -3.61 5.94 13.08
N CYS A 77 -3.61 6.00 11.74
CA CYS A 77 -4.23 7.06 10.96
C CYS A 77 -4.77 6.51 9.63
N VAL A 78 -5.75 7.20 9.06
CA VAL A 78 -6.36 6.87 7.76
C VAL A 78 -6.52 8.19 6.98
N PRO A 79 -6.24 8.23 5.66
CA PRO A 79 -5.60 7.17 4.89
C PRO A 79 -4.14 6.95 5.34
N CYS A 80 -3.60 5.77 5.05
CA CYS A 80 -2.16 5.52 5.17
C CYS A 80 -1.69 4.43 4.21
N VAL A 81 -0.40 4.44 3.89
CA VAL A 81 0.25 3.47 3.01
C VAL A 81 1.41 2.80 3.74
N PHE A 82 1.42 1.48 3.73
CA PHE A 82 2.51 0.67 4.23
C PHE A 82 3.28 0.06 3.07
N PHE A 83 4.59 0.16 3.11
CA PHE A 83 5.50 -0.56 2.22
C PHE A 83 6.23 -1.60 3.05
N ILE A 84 5.96 -2.88 2.82
CA ILE A 84 6.49 -3.99 3.59
C ILE A 84 7.48 -4.77 2.72
N GLY A 85 8.66 -5.04 3.27
CA GLY A 85 9.68 -5.81 2.59
C GLY A 85 9.36 -7.31 2.56
N SER A 86 10.10 -8.06 1.74
CA SER A 86 9.97 -9.52 1.63
C SER A 86 10.27 -10.27 2.95
N ASN A 87 10.95 -9.60 3.89
CA ASN A 87 11.20 -10.07 5.25
C ASN A 87 9.99 -9.90 6.21
N GLY A 88 8.91 -9.26 5.76
CA GLY A 88 7.73 -8.98 6.60
C GLY A 88 7.95 -7.82 7.59
N MET A 89 8.92 -6.94 7.34
CA MET A 89 9.08 -5.70 8.12
C MET A 89 8.62 -4.50 7.29
N PRO A 90 8.00 -3.49 7.91
CA PRO A 90 7.64 -2.26 7.22
C PRO A 90 8.93 -1.49 6.88
N ILE A 91 9.12 -1.18 5.60
CA ILE A 91 10.20 -0.35 5.07
C ILE A 91 9.87 1.12 5.31
N GLU A 92 8.65 1.53 4.94
CA GLU A 92 8.16 2.90 5.06
C GLU A 92 6.67 2.88 5.39
N ILE A 93 6.21 3.82 6.21
CA ILE A 93 4.80 4.06 6.49
C ILE A 93 4.52 5.52 6.19
N THR A 94 3.56 5.76 5.29
CA THR A 94 3.20 7.10 4.84
C THR A 94 1.79 7.43 5.33
N PRO A 95 1.65 8.31 6.33
CA PRO A 95 0.34 8.75 6.83
C PRO A 95 -0.25 9.83 5.91
N GLY A 96 -1.58 9.85 5.80
CA GLY A 96 -2.34 10.87 5.08
C GLY A 96 -2.29 10.73 3.56
N SER A 97 -2.91 11.68 2.87
CA SER A 97 -2.86 11.76 1.41
C SER A 97 -1.52 12.30 0.95
N GLN A 98 -1.08 11.82 -0.21
CA GLN A 98 0.16 12.22 -0.86
C GLN A 98 -0.15 12.65 -2.27
N GLU A 99 0.58 13.63 -2.78
CA GLU A 99 0.58 13.95 -4.21
C GLU A 99 1.31 12.85 -5.00
N PRO A 100 0.96 12.62 -6.29
CA PRO A 100 1.61 11.60 -7.11
C PRO A 100 3.14 11.67 -7.10
N GLN A 101 3.71 12.87 -7.18
CA GLN A 101 5.16 13.07 -7.18
C GLN A 101 5.82 12.67 -5.86
N GLN A 102 5.16 12.92 -4.73
CA GLN A 102 5.66 12.53 -3.41
C GLN A 102 5.64 11.01 -3.26
N LEU A 103 4.55 10.38 -3.69
CA LEU A 103 4.40 8.94 -3.66
C LEU A 103 5.44 8.24 -4.54
N ILE A 104 5.72 8.77 -5.74
CA ILE A 104 6.80 8.28 -6.60
C ILE A 104 8.18 8.42 -5.96
N SER A 105 8.43 9.51 -5.22
CA SER A 105 9.69 9.67 -4.48
C SER A 105 9.87 8.57 -3.43
N ILE A 106 8.79 8.23 -2.71
CA ILE A 106 8.77 7.11 -1.77
C ILE A 106 9.01 5.79 -2.50
N PHE A 107 8.40 5.59 -3.67
CA PHE A 107 8.59 4.35 -4.43
C PHE A 107 10.06 4.14 -4.79
N ASN A 108 10.72 5.20 -5.27
CA ASN A 108 12.15 5.15 -5.59
C ASN A 108 13.04 4.89 -4.36
N LYS A 109 12.58 5.27 -3.16
CA LYS A 109 13.27 4.99 -1.90
C LYS A 109 13.14 3.51 -1.53
N VAL A 110 11.92 2.96 -1.57
CA VAL A 110 11.66 1.57 -1.14
C VAL A 110 12.07 0.53 -2.18
N ALA A 111 12.11 0.88 -3.47
CA ALA A 111 12.59 0.01 -4.55
C ALA A 111 14.10 -0.30 -4.48
N ARG A 112 14.87 0.46 -3.67
CA ARG A 112 16.33 0.30 -3.53
C ARG A 112 16.73 -0.66 -2.40
N VAL A 113 15.75 -1.21 -1.67
CA VAL A 113 15.94 -2.07 -0.50
C VAL A 113 15.77 -3.52 -0.89
#